data_AF-A0A6G3ZUC8-F1
#
_entry.id   AF-A0A6G3ZUC8-F1
#
_cell.length_a   1.000
_cell.length_b   1.000
_cell.length_c   1.000
_cell.angle_alpha   90.00
_cell.angle_beta   90.00
_cell.angle_gamma   90.00
#
_symmetry.space_group_name_H-M   'P 1'
#
loop_
_entity.id
_entity.type
_entity.pdbx_description
1 polymer ?
#
loop_
_entity_poly.entity_id
_entity_poly.type
_entity_poly.pdbx_seq_one_letter_code
_entity_poly.pdbx_strand_id
1 'polypeptide(L)'
;MIKKNTAILTICSLLAISAFSMHAQARGATESTFTLNQESNFSSLQTQWIPLGSPIPDGWVVTRSSGNMNEITNVKNASYGQEIWVMLGSPIPDGWVVIRSTGTMNFIKFVKGASYGQEVWVMLGSPIPDGWVVIRSTGTMNLIMNVKGASYGQEVWVMLGSPIPDGWVVTRSTGTMNLIKYLG
;
A
#
# COMPACT_ATOMS: atom_id res chain seq x y z
N MET A 1 69.41 26.19 54.37
CA MET A 1 69.27 27.46 55.13
C MET A 1 67.80 27.84 55.13
N ILE A 2 67.29 28.17 56.32
CA ILE A 2 65.90 28.43 56.71
C ILE A 2 65.29 29.67 56.00
N LYS A 3 64.02 29.60 55.57
CA LYS A 3 62.93 30.46 56.07
C LYS A 3 61.54 30.00 55.58
N LYS A 4 60.76 29.56 56.56
CA LYS A 4 59.30 29.39 56.56
C LYS A 4 58.65 30.76 56.37
N ASN A 5 57.49 30.82 55.71
CA ASN A 5 56.42 31.72 56.14
C ASN A 5 55.06 31.08 55.89
N THR A 6 54.41 30.79 57.00
CA THR A 6 53.06 30.26 57.17
C THR A 6 52.10 31.44 57.20
N ALA A 7 50.99 31.39 56.46
CA ALA A 7 49.80 32.17 56.78
C ALA A 7 48.56 31.32 56.47
N ILE A 8 47.93 30.89 57.56
CA ILE A 8 46.64 30.22 57.65
C ILE A 8 45.57 31.31 57.62
N LEU A 9 44.53 31.15 56.81
CA LEU A 9 43.20 31.65 57.17
C LEU A 9 42.13 30.68 56.67
N THR A 10 41.51 30.02 57.64
CA THR A 10 40.36 29.12 57.53
C THR A 10 39.09 29.95 57.40
N ILE A 11 38.11 29.50 56.60
CA ILE A 11 36.68 29.54 56.94
C ILE A 11 36.00 28.32 56.31
N CYS A 12 35.31 27.58 57.17
CA CYS A 12 34.53 26.38 56.92
C CYS A 12 33.36 26.63 55.96
N SER A 13 32.97 25.59 55.21
CA SER A 13 31.56 25.29 54.94
C SER A 13 31.43 23.81 54.56
N LEU A 14 30.62 23.09 55.35
CA LEU A 14 30.06 21.78 55.04
C LEU A 14 29.43 21.77 53.63
N LEU A 15 29.43 20.63 52.95
CA LEU A 15 28.21 20.10 52.33
C LEU A 15 28.34 18.59 52.08
N ALA A 16 27.23 17.92 52.33
CA ALA A 16 27.07 16.49 52.49
C ALA A 16 27.22 15.69 51.19
N ILE A 17 27.69 14.46 51.35
CA ILE A 17 27.65 13.42 50.31
C ILE A 17 26.20 12.96 50.17
N SER A 18 25.53 13.38 49.10
CA SER A 18 24.28 12.76 48.67
C SER A 18 24.57 11.65 47.67
N ALA A 19 24.28 10.41 48.09
CA ALA A 19 24.20 9.26 47.20
C ALA A 19 23.12 9.51 46.15
N PHE A 20 23.49 9.54 44.87
CA PHE A 20 22.52 9.47 43.78
C PHE A 20 22.25 7.99 43.47
N SER A 21 21.09 7.53 43.89
CA SER A 21 20.48 6.29 43.42
C SER A 21 20.31 6.36 41.90
N MET A 22 20.92 5.42 41.18
CA MET A 22 20.62 5.16 39.77
C MET A 22 19.14 4.72 39.67
N HIS A 23 18.26 5.64 39.29
CA HIS A 23 16.98 5.28 38.69
C HIS A 23 17.23 5.01 37.21
N ALA A 24 17.19 3.73 36.83
CA ALA A 24 17.09 3.33 35.43
C ALA A 24 15.75 3.82 34.88
N GLN A 25 15.76 4.98 34.23
CA GLN A 25 14.61 5.47 33.49
C GLN A 25 14.61 4.81 32.12
N ALA A 26 13.80 3.75 31.99
CA ALA A 26 13.39 3.21 30.71
C ALA A 26 12.82 4.38 29.87
N ARG A 27 13.62 4.91 28.94
CA ARG A 27 13.11 5.79 27.89
C ARG A 27 12.32 4.90 26.95
N GLY A 28 11.02 4.84 27.20
CA GLY A 28 10.05 4.30 26.28
C GLY A 28 10.28 4.92 24.89
N ALA A 29 10.37 4.05 23.90
CA ALA A 29 10.16 4.45 22.52
C ALA A 29 8.77 5.08 22.45
N THR A 30 8.71 6.40 22.36
CA THR A 30 7.53 7.05 21.82
C THR A 30 7.54 6.72 20.33
N GLU A 31 6.91 5.61 19.97
CA GLU A 31 6.26 5.48 18.67
C GLU A 31 5.37 6.71 18.55
N SER A 32 5.83 7.71 17.79
CA SER A 32 4.95 8.77 17.32
C SER A 32 4.01 8.10 16.33
N THR A 33 2.94 7.52 16.85
CA THR A 33 1.77 7.18 16.06
C THR A 33 1.31 8.47 15.41
N PHE A 34 1.66 8.66 14.14
CA PHE A 34 1.04 9.67 13.30
C PHE A 34 -0.41 9.25 13.11
N THR A 35 -1.26 9.66 14.05
CA THR A 35 -2.70 9.44 13.96
C THR A 35 -3.23 10.38 12.88
N LEU A 36 -3.56 9.83 11.72
CA LEU A 36 -4.42 10.49 10.74
C LEU A 36 -5.80 10.65 11.36
N ASN A 37 -6.00 11.76 12.06
CA ASN A 37 -7.33 12.19 12.45
C ASN A 37 -8.11 12.56 11.18
N GLN A 38 -9.36 12.07 11.13
CA GLN A 38 -10.43 12.31 10.17
C GLN A 38 -10.48 11.41 8.92
N GLU A 39 -11.50 10.56 8.92
CA GLU A 39 -12.35 10.26 7.77
C GLU A 39 -13.01 11.56 7.23
N SER A 40 -12.20 12.56 6.88
CA SER A 40 -12.68 13.70 6.12
C SER A 40 -12.96 13.22 4.71
N ASN A 41 -14.08 13.67 4.15
CA ASN A 41 -14.48 13.52 2.75
C ASN A 41 -13.42 14.14 1.83
N PHE A 42 -12.29 13.48 1.69
CA PHE A 42 -11.23 13.88 0.79
C PHE A 42 -11.73 13.63 -0.63
N SER A 43 -11.64 14.68 -1.46
CA SER A 43 -11.86 14.54 -2.90
C SER A 43 -10.82 13.58 -3.47
N SER A 44 -11.21 12.78 -4.46
CA SER A 44 -10.26 11.96 -5.21
C SER A 44 -9.09 12.84 -5.69
N LEU A 45 -7.87 12.32 -5.58
CA LEU A 45 -6.60 12.96 -5.96
C LEU A 45 -6.06 14.05 -5.02
N GLN A 46 -6.60 14.20 -3.81
CA GLN A 46 -5.92 15.00 -2.78
C GLN A 46 -4.55 14.40 -2.43
N THR A 47 -3.55 15.25 -2.19
CA THR A 47 -2.21 14.84 -1.79
C THR A 47 -1.84 15.26 -0.37
N GLN A 48 -0.89 14.54 0.23
CA GLN A 48 -0.30 14.84 1.53
C GLN A 48 1.15 14.36 1.57
N TRP A 49 2.04 15.11 2.23
CA TRP A 49 3.40 14.66 2.53
C TRP A 49 3.45 13.94 3.88
N ILE A 50 4.10 12.79 3.93
CA ILE A 50 4.33 11.99 5.14
C ILE A 50 5.81 11.60 5.24
N PRO A 51 6.36 11.41 6.45
CA PRO A 51 7.73 10.90 6.62
C PRO A 51 7.91 9.51 6.02
N LEU A 52 9.10 9.23 5.46
CA LEU A 52 9.49 7.89 5.02
C LEU A 52 9.31 6.87 6.16
N GLY A 53 8.82 5.67 5.82
CA GLY A 53 8.54 4.60 6.79
C GLY A 53 7.19 4.74 7.51
N SER A 54 6.48 5.86 7.34
CA SER A 54 5.11 5.99 7.86
C SER A 54 4.17 5.02 7.13
N PRO A 55 3.17 4.43 7.83
CA PRO A 55 2.18 3.58 7.18
C PRO A 55 1.38 4.37 6.14
N ILE A 56 1.15 3.74 4.98
CA ILE A 56 0.28 4.30 3.94
C ILE A 56 -1.16 3.90 4.25
N PRO A 57 -2.11 4.84 4.37
CA PRO A 57 -3.49 4.50 4.68
C PRO A 57 -4.17 3.77 3.52
N ASP A 58 -5.18 2.97 3.82
CA ASP A 58 -5.99 2.31 2.80
C ASP A 58 -6.61 3.32 1.82
N GLY A 59 -6.54 2.99 0.53
CA GLY A 59 -7.00 3.87 -0.54
C GLY A 59 -6.09 5.06 -0.82
N TRP A 60 -4.88 5.08 -0.27
CA TRP A 60 -3.81 6.02 -0.65
C TRP A 60 -2.67 5.30 -1.36
N VAL A 61 -1.98 6.03 -2.22
CA VAL A 61 -0.82 5.54 -2.98
C VAL A 61 0.33 6.54 -2.90
N VAL A 62 1.57 6.08 -3.01
CA VAL A 62 2.74 6.97 -3.06
C VAL A 62 2.95 7.41 -4.51
N THR A 63 2.92 8.71 -4.78
CA THR A 63 3.08 9.26 -6.14
C THR A 63 4.42 9.93 -6.34
N ARG A 64 5.09 10.34 -5.26
CA ARG A 64 6.42 10.96 -5.30
C ARG A 64 7.17 10.71 -4.00
N SER A 65 8.50 10.71 -4.08
CA SER A 65 9.39 10.75 -2.91
C SER A 65 10.38 11.90 -3.07
N SER A 66 10.70 12.57 -1.97
CA SER A 66 11.68 13.67 -1.93
C SER A 66 12.35 13.73 -0.56
N GLY A 67 13.67 13.53 -0.53
CA GLY A 67 14.44 13.45 0.71
C GLY A 67 13.86 12.39 1.66
N ASN A 68 13.52 12.79 2.88
CA ASN A 68 12.96 11.90 3.91
C ASN A 68 11.42 11.84 3.92
N MET A 69 10.76 12.26 2.84
CA MET A 69 9.30 12.35 2.76
C MET A 69 8.75 11.65 1.51
N ASN A 70 7.54 11.12 1.64
CA ASN A 70 6.70 10.62 0.55
C ASN A 70 5.49 11.54 0.37
N GLU A 71 5.16 11.86 -0.88
CA GLU A 71 3.85 12.40 -1.24
C GLU A 71 2.91 11.22 -1.50
N ILE A 72 1.83 11.17 -0.74
CA ILE A 72 0.74 10.22 -0.92
C ILE A 72 -0.45 10.92 -1.58
N THR A 73 -1.19 10.19 -2.40
CA THR A 73 -2.39 10.65 -3.08
C THR A 73 -3.57 9.76 -2.73
N ASN A 74 -4.69 10.38 -2.33
CA ASN A 74 -5.92 9.68 -2.05
C ASN A 74 -6.60 9.26 -3.35
N VAL A 75 -6.86 7.97 -3.50
CA VAL A 75 -7.52 7.40 -4.67
C VAL A 75 -8.85 6.72 -4.30
N LYS A 76 -9.38 7.00 -3.10
CA LYS A 76 -10.76 6.64 -2.73
C LYS A 76 -11.75 7.30 -3.69
N ASN A 77 -12.85 6.60 -3.93
CA ASN A 77 -13.94 7.04 -4.81
C ASN A 77 -13.51 7.33 -6.26
N ALA A 78 -12.43 6.72 -6.72
CA ALA A 78 -12.04 6.79 -8.12
C ALA A 78 -13.17 6.28 -9.04
N SER A 79 -13.28 6.91 -10.20
CA SER A 79 -14.24 6.47 -11.22
C SER A 79 -13.62 5.39 -12.10
N TYR A 80 -14.45 4.51 -12.67
CA TYR A 80 -13.97 3.50 -13.62
C TYR A 80 -13.12 4.16 -14.72
N GLY A 81 -11.97 3.57 -14.98
CA GLY A 81 -11.05 4.03 -16.01
C GLY A 81 -10.08 5.13 -15.56
N GLN A 82 -10.19 5.63 -14.33
CA GLN A 82 -9.24 6.59 -13.78
C GLN A 82 -7.85 5.96 -13.65
N GLU A 83 -6.81 6.72 -14.00
CA GLU A 83 -5.43 6.25 -14.09
C GLU A 83 -4.48 7.18 -13.33
N ILE A 84 -3.42 6.63 -12.75
CA ILE A 84 -2.41 7.40 -12.02
C ILE A 84 -1.05 6.69 -12.04
N TRP A 85 0.03 7.47 -12.08
CA TRP A 85 1.38 6.97 -11.86
C TRP A 85 1.70 6.94 -10.37
N VAL A 86 2.20 5.79 -9.90
CA VAL A 86 2.60 5.57 -8.51
C VAL A 86 4.04 5.08 -8.45
N MET A 87 4.75 5.40 -7.38
CA MET A 87 6.13 4.92 -7.16
C MET A 87 6.16 3.39 -7.09
N LEU A 88 7.22 2.78 -7.59
CA LEU A 88 7.45 1.34 -7.41
C LEU A 88 7.51 1.02 -5.91
N GLY A 89 6.76 0.01 -5.48
CA GLY A 89 6.60 -0.34 -4.06
C GLY A 89 5.46 0.40 -3.34
N SER A 90 4.77 1.33 -4.00
CA SER A 90 3.48 1.84 -3.51
C SER A 90 2.48 0.69 -3.39
N PRO A 91 1.60 0.68 -2.37
CA PRO A 91 0.46 -0.23 -2.36
C PRO A 91 -0.40 -0.03 -3.60
N ILE A 92 -1.04 -1.12 -4.05
CA ILE A 92 -2.04 -1.11 -5.12
C ILE A 92 -3.41 -1.33 -4.45
N PRO A 93 -4.27 -0.30 -4.35
CA PRO A 93 -5.53 -0.43 -3.63
C PRO A 93 -6.53 -1.34 -4.34
N ASP A 94 -7.52 -1.83 -3.61
CA ASP A 94 -8.58 -2.68 -4.16
C ASP A 94 -9.28 -2.04 -5.36
N GLY A 95 -9.51 -2.85 -6.39
CA GLY A 95 -10.10 -2.40 -7.66
C GLY A 95 -9.14 -1.64 -8.57
N TRP A 96 -7.88 -1.45 -8.19
CA TRP A 96 -6.83 -0.96 -9.08
C TRP A 96 -6.00 -2.12 -9.65
N VAL A 97 -5.55 -1.95 -10.89
CA VAL A 97 -4.66 -2.90 -11.58
C VAL A 97 -3.48 -2.16 -12.19
N VAL A 98 -2.34 -2.84 -12.35
CA VAL A 98 -1.16 -2.29 -13.01
C VAL A 98 -1.26 -2.53 -14.51
N ILE A 99 -1.33 -1.47 -15.31
CA ILE A 99 -1.45 -1.55 -16.78
C ILE A 99 -0.14 -1.25 -17.50
N ARG A 100 0.83 -0.66 -16.81
CA ARG A 100 2.18 -0.40 -17.31
C ARG A 100 3.14 -0.23 -16.13
N SER A 101 4.42 -0.51 -16.35
CA SER A 101 5.48 -0.22 -15.39
C SER A 101 6.66 0.45 -16.09
N THR A 102 7.33 1.35 -15.39
CA THR A 102 8.68 1.84 -15.66
C THR A 102 9.57 1.34 -14.52
N GLY A 103 10.88 1.30 -14.70
CA GLY A 103 11.80 0.78 -13.67
C GLY A 103 11.67 1.44 -12.29
N THR A 104 10.96 2.58 -12.18
CA THR A 104 10.74 3.30 -10.93
C THR A 104 9.26 3.58 -10.60
N MET A 105 8.31 3.33 -11.51
CA MET A 105 6.90 3.67 -11.30
C MET A 105 5.95 2.65 -11.95
N ASN A 106 4.76 2.51 -11.38
CA ASN A 106 3.65 1.76 -11.97
C ASN A 106 2.56 2.72 -12.44
N PHE A 107 2.01 2.48 -13.63
CA PHE A 107 0.79 3.13 -14.09
C PHE A 107 -0.38 2.22 -13.77
N ILE A 108 -1.26 2.68 -12.89
CA ILE A 108 -2.38 1.90 -12.39
C ILE A 108 -3.70 2.46 -12.91
N LYS A 109 -4.69 1.58 -13.06
CA LYS A 109 -6.04 1.89 -13.54
C LYS A 109 -7.09 1.35 -12.59
N PHE A 110 -8.10 2.16 -12.28
CA PHE A 110 -9.26 1.71 -11.52
C PHE A 110 -10.27 1.00 -12.42
N VAL A 111 -10.64 -0.22 -12.06
CA VAL A 111 -11.49 -1.08 -12.90
C VAL A 111 -12.79 -1.52 -12.22
N LYS A 112 -13.01 -1.11 -10.96
CA LYS A 112 -14.32 -1.34 -10.31
C LYS A 112 -15.40 -0.50 -11.00
N GLY A 113 -16.60 -1.08 -11.12
CA GLY A 113 -17.71 -0.45 -11.85
C GLY A 113 -17.73 -0.75 -13.36
N ALA A 114 -16.79 -1.54 -13.87
CA ALA A 114 -16.85 -2.04 -15.24
C ALA A 114 -18.13 -2.87 -15.49
N SER A 115 -18.60 -2.86 -16.74
CA SER A 115 -19.68 -3.73 -17.21
C SER A 115 -19.20 -5.15 -17.49
N TYR A 116 -20.12 -6.12 -17.55
CA TYR A 116 -19.82 -7.48 -17.98
C TYR A 116 -19.12 -7.49 -19.35
N GLY A 117 -18.13 -8.35 -19.51
CA GLY A 117 -17.37 -8.52 -20.76
C GLY A 117 -16.32 -7.45 -21.02
N GLN A 118 -16.20 -6.43 -20.15
CA GLN A 118 -15.17 -5.41 -20.28
C GLN A 118 -13.79 -6.03 -20.06
N GLU A 119 -12.85 -5.72 -20.96
CA GLU A 119 -11.50 -6.27 -20.93
C GLU A 119 -10.44 -5.21 -20.62
N VAL A 120 -9.36 -5.60 -19.94
CA VAL A 120 -8.20 -4.76 -19.64
C VAL A 120 -6.92 -5.59 -19.73
N TRP A 121 -5.89 -5.07 -20.41
CA TRP A 121 -4.54 -5.63 -20.33
C TRP A 121 -3.83 -5.15 -19.07
N VAL A 122 -3.31 -6.08 -18.29
CA VAL A 122 -2.59 -5.83 -17.05
C VAL A 122 -1.21 -6.49 -17.07
N MET A 123 -0.24 -5.89 -16.38
CA MET A 123 1.09 -6.46 -16.20
C MET A 123 1.00 -7.80 -15.46
N LEU A 124 1.89 -8.73 -15.80
CA LEU A 124 2.05 -9.97 -15.03
C LEU A 124 2.39 -9.64 -13.57
N GLY A 125 1.69 -10.27 -12.64
CA GLY A 125 1.80 -9.97 -11.20
C GLY A 125 0.93 -8.80 -10.74
N SER A 126 0.20 -8.12 -11.63
CA SER A 126 -0.88 -7.21 -11.21
C SER A 126 -1.92 -7.98 -10.40
N PRO A 127 -2.50 -7.37 -9.34
CA PRO A 127 -3.68 -7.93 -8.70
C PRO A 127 -4.81 -8.13 -9.72
N ILE A 128 -5.60 -9.19 -9.51
CA ILE A 128 -6.81 -9.48 -10.29
C ILE A 128 -8.00 -9.18 -9.38
N PRO A 129 -8.79 -8.13 -9.66
CA PRO A 129 -9.88 -7.74 -8.77
C PRO A 129 -11.04 -8.74 -8.76
N ASP A 130 -11.83 -8.73 -7.69
CA ASP A 130 -13.00 -9.62 -7.57
C ASP A 130 -13.94 -9.50 -8.76
N GLY A 131 -14.36 -10.66 -9.28
CA GLY A 131 -15.22 -10.74 -10.45
C GLY A 131 -14.51 -10.50 -11.78
N TRP A 132 -13.18 -10.43 -11.79
CA TRP A 132 -12.37 -10.48 -13.00
C TRP A 132 -11.73 -11.84 -13.16
N VAL A 133 -11.54 -12.27 -14.41
CA VAL A 133 -10.90 -13.52 -14.78
C VAL A 133 -9.84 -13.27 -15.85
N VAL A 134 -8.82 -14.11 -15.92
CA VAL A 134 -7.78 -14.05 -16.97
C VAL A 134 -8.25 -14.88 -18.16
N ILE A 135 -8.44 -14.24 -19.32
CA ILE A 135 -8.91 -14.91 -20.55
C ILE A 135 -7.81 -15.14 -21.58
N ARG A 136 -6.68 -14.43 -21.45
CA ARG A 136 -5.50 -14.56 -22.32
C ARG A 136 -4.25 -14.11 -21.57
N SER A 137 -3.10 -14.67 -21.94
CA SER A 137 -1.79 -14.20 -21.47
C SER A 137 -0.81 -14.11 -22.64
N THR A 138 0.01 -13.07 -22.66
CA THR A 138 1.04 -12.84 -23.68
C THR A 138 2.27 -12.20 -23.05
N GLY A 139 3.41 -12.91 -23.06
CA GLY A 139 4.68 -12.38 -22.57
C GLY A 139 4.57 -11.88 -21.12
N THR A 140 4.63 -10.56 -20.93
CA THR A 140 4.57 -9.90 -19.63
C THR A 140 3.18 -9.36 -19.26
N MET A 141 2.13 -9.72 -20.00
CA MET A 141 0.79 -9.16 -19.84
C MET A 141 -0.29 -10.25 -19.78
N ASN A 142 -1.35 -9.99 -19.02
CA ASN A 142 -2.58 -10.76 -18.97
C ASN A 142 -3.75 -9.89 -19.47
N LEU A 143 -4.63 -10.47 -20.28
CA LEU A 143 -5.92 -9.88 -20.61
C LEU A 143 -6.92 -10.40 -19.60
N ILE A 144 -7.48 -9.49 -18.81
CA ILE A 144 -8.53 -9.81 -17.84
C ILE A 144 -9.89 -9.33 -18.36
N MET A 145 -10.94 -10.06 -18.01
CA MET A 145 -12.33 -9.72 -18.35
C MET A 145 -13.17 -9.65 -17.08
N ASN A 146 -14.03 -8.64 -16.97
CA ASN A 146 -15.02 -8.55 -15.92
C ASN A 146 -16.19 -9.49 -16.22
N VAL A 147 -16.54 -10.35 -15.26
CA VAL A 147 -17.66 -11.28 -15.36
C VAL A 147 -18.78 -10.97 -14.36
N LYS A 148 -18.70 -9.84 -13.65
CA LYS A 148 -19.80 -9.35 -12.81
C LYS A 148 -21.00 -8.93 -13.66
N GLY A 149 -22.20 -9.24 -13.15
CA GLY A 149 -23.46 -8.99 -13.86
C GLY A 149 -23.80 -10.05 -14.90
N ALA A 150 -23.15 -11.21 -14.84
CA ALA A 150 -23.45 -12.32 -15.73
C ALA A 150 -24.85 -12.90 -15.50
N SER A 151 -25.48 -13.32 -16.59
CA SER A 151 -26.76 -14.03 -16.56
C SER A 151 -26.54 -15.53 -16.32
N TYR A 152 -27.51 -16.19 -15.67
CA TYR A 152 -27.48 -17.64 -15.46
C TYR A 152 -27.17 -18.39 -16.76
N GLY A 153 -26.22 -19.30 -16.69
CA GLY A 153 -25.80 -20.15 -17.80
C GLY A 153 -24.79 -19.53 -18.75
N GLN A 154 -24.35 -18.28 -18.55
CA GLN A 154 -23.25 -17.71 -19.33
C GLN A 154 -21.96 -18.48 -19.10
N GLU A 155 -21.17 -18.61 -20.17
CA GLU A 155 -19.94 -19.39 -20.18
C GLU A 155 -18.75 -18.55 -20.67
N VAL A 156 -17.58 -18.72 -20.04
CA VAL A 156 -16.35 -18.02 -20.39
C VAL A 156 -15.18 -18.98 -20.34
N TRP A 157 -14.31 -18.94 -21.35
CA TRP A 157 -13.02 -19.64 -21.30
C TRP A 157 -11.99 -18.78 -20.58
N VAL A 158 -11.38 -19.34 -19.55
CA VAL A 158 -10.36 -18.68 -18.72
C VAL A 158 -9.07 -19.48 -18.74
N MET A 159 -7.94 -18.79 -18.60
CA MET A 159 -6.62 -19.42 -18.49
C MET A 159 -6.56 -20.32 -17.26
N LEU A 160 -5.78 -21.39 -17.35
CA LEU A 160 -5.48 -22.23 -16.19
C LEU A 160 -4.84 -21.37 -15.08
N GLY A 161 -5.35 -21.47 -13.85
CA GLY A 161 -4.92 -20.64 -12.72
C GLY A 161 -5.58 -19.27 -12.63
N SER A 162 -6.48 -18.91 -13.56
CA SER A 162 -7.37 -17.75 -13.37
C SER A 162 -8.19 -17.93 -12.08
N PRO A 163 -8.46 -16.86 -11.32
CA PRO A 163 -9.47 -16.92 -10.26
C PRO A 163 -10.82 -17.33 -10.85
N ILE A 164 -11.60 -18.05 -10.04
CA ILE A 164 -12.98 -18.42 -10.34
C ILE A 164 -13.88 -17.58 -9.41
N PRO A 165 -14.63 -16.60 -9.93
CA PRO A 165 -15.46 -15.75 -9.09
C PRO A 165 -16.67 -16.48 -8.50
N ASP A 166 -17.24 -15.90 -7.44
CA ASP A 166 -18.45 -16.43 -6.81
C ASP A 166 -19.60 -16.63 -7.82
N GLY A 167 -20.34 -17.72 -7.64
CA GLY A 167 -21.42 -18.14 -8.54
C GLY A 167 -20.93 -18.77 -9.85
N TRP A 168 -19.62 -18.83 -10.13
CA TRP A 168 -19.06 -19.52 -11.28
C TRP A 168 -18.53 -20.91 -10.91
N VAL A 169 -18.72 -21.88 -11.80
CA VAL A 169 -18.16 -23.24 -11.66
C VAL A 169 -17.43 -23.66 -12.92
N VAL A 170 -16.37 -24.46 -12.77
CA VAL A 170 -15.69 -25.09 -13.91
C VAL A 170 -16.53 -26.25 -14.44
N THR A 171 -16.89 -26.22 -15.72
CA THR A 171 -17.69 -27.27 -16.38
C THR A 171 -16.89 -28.11 -17.36
N ARG A 172 -15.77 -27.57 -17.86
CA ARG A 172 -14.86 -28.27 -18.76
C ARG A 172 -13.44 -27.74 -18.61
N SER A 173 -12.45 -28.59 -18.80
CA SER A 173 -11.04 -28.20 -18.82
C SER A 173 -10.36 -28.70 -20.09
N THR A 174 -9.37 -27.93 -20.55
CA THR A 174 -8.37 -28.32 -21.54
C THR A 174 -6.99 -28.21 -20.88
N GLY A 175 -5.93 -28.59 -21.60
CA GLY A 175 -4.57 -28.52 -21.04
C GLY A 175 -4.13 -27.11 -20.61
N THR A 176 -4.75 -26.05 -21.13
CA THR A 176 -4.35 -24.66 -20.86
C THR A 176 -5.49 -23.74 -20.42
N MET A 177 -6.75 -24.19 -20.48
CA MET A 177 -7.91 -23.36 -20.18
C MET A 177 -9.03 -24.13 -19.46
N ASN A 178 -9.85 -23.40 -18.70
CA ASN A 178 -11.09 -23.88 -18.11
C ASN A 178 -12.28 -23.15 -18.75
N LEU A 179 -13.35 -23.87 -19.06
CA LEU A 179 -14.66 -23.29 -19.33
C LEU A 179 -15.37 -23.15 -17.98
N ILE A 180 -15.73 -21.93 -17.63
CA ILE A 180 -16.54 -21.65 -16.45
C ILE A 180 -17.96 -21.28 -16.85
N LYS A 181 -18.93 -21.61 -16.00
CA LYS A 181 -20.35 -21.30 -16.19
C LYS A 181 -20.93 -20.62 -14.95
N TYR A 182 -21.70 -19.56 -15.15
CA TYR A 182 -22.38 -18.86 -14.05
C TYR A 182 -23.68 -19.57 -13.66
N LEU A 183 -23.85 -19.86 -12.37
CA LEU A 183 -25.01 -20.56 -11.81
C LEU A 183 -25.82 -19.73 -10.81
N GLY A 184 -25.34 -18.55 -10.42
CA GLY A 184 -25.97 -17.72 -9.38
C GLY A 184 -25.31 -17.89 -8.03
#